data_AF-A0A075QVN0-F1
#
_entry.id   AF-A0A075QVN0-F1
#
_cell.length_a   1.000
_cell.length_b   1.000
_cell.length_c   1.000
_cell.angle_alpha   90.00
_cell.angle_beta   90.00
_cell.angle_gamma   90.00
#
_symmetry.space_group_name_H-M   'P 1'
#
loop_
_entity.id
_entity.type
_entity.pdbx_description
1 polymer ?
#
loop_
_entity_poly.entity_id
_entity_poly.type
_entity_poly.pdbx_seq_one_letter_code
_entity_poly.pdbx_strand_id
1 'polypeptide(L)'
;MENKSFVTFQDYISHYAIDMDYLKKGCDEPEHWDTDILFVDKWDAFDKQYTNKMYRINRFPTLIQNWDKYNQAEIFYKKSKKIKEQQDYLELERKFLNVFRNLWTCSRTFVESSISYDTIFPEDIDQNKLKELQEKLFESIMEVSELKDLEFLLKLNLRDYISTCLYFVDLNLIIWPGDFACPTYLTDQSNREFLEKICNVEGVYLCPLDS
;
A
#
# COMPACT_ATOMS: atom_id res chain seq x y z
N MET A 1 -25.57 -1.29 -4.43
CA MET A 1 -24.49 -0.54 -5.07
C MET A 1 -24.37 -1.02 -6.50
N GLU A 2 -24.38 -0.11 -7.46
CA GLU A 2 -24.12 -0.47 -8.86
C GLU A 2 -22.69 -0.98 -9.00
N ASN A 3 -22.52 -2.13 -9.65
CA ASN A 3 -21.23 -2.78 -9.80
C ASN A 3 -20.45 -2.05 -10.90
N LYS A 4 -19.81 -0.93 -10.56
CA LYS A 4 -19.01 -0.15 -11.51
C LYS A 4 -17.78 -0.99 -11.89
N SER A 5 -17.61 -1.22 -13.19
CA SER A 5 -16.41 -1.86 -13.73
C SER A 5 -15.32 -0.80 -13.84
N PHE A 6 -14.15 -1.04 -13.26
CA PHE A 6 -12.96 -0.20 -13.42
C PHE A 6 -12.11 -0.81 -14.51
N VAL A 7 -12.13 -0.21 -15.71
CA VAL A 7 -11.50 -0.79 -16.91
C VAL A 7 -10.23 -0.03 -17.27
N THR A 8 -10.17 1.26 -16.92
CA THR A 8 -9.06 2.15 -17.27
C THR A 8 -8.54 2.88 -16.04
N PHE A 9 -7.28 3.32 -16.08
CA PHE A 9 -6.70 4.16 -15.03
C PHE A 9 -7.52 5.44 -14.76
N GLN A 10 -8.10 6.03 -15.81
CA GLN A 10 -8.97 7.20 -15.71
C GLN A 10 -10.22 6.94 -14.85
N ASP A 11 -10.73 5.70 -14.82
CA ASP A 11 -11.86 5.33 -13.96
C ASP A 11 -11.47 5.44 -12.48
N TYR A 12 -10.24 5.06 -12.12
CA TYR A 12 -9.71 5.18 -10.77
C TYR A 12 -9.49 6.65 -10.40
N ILE A 13 -8.80 7.43 -11.26
CA ILE A 13 -8.59 8.88 -11.05
C ILE A 13 -9.93 9.58 -10.75
N SER A 14 -10.94 9.31 -11.57
CA SER A 14 -12.25 9.92 -11.44
C SER A 14 -12.98 9.48 -10.17
N HIS A 15 -12.85 8.20 -9.78
CA HIS A 15 -13.46 7.67 -8.56
C HIS A 15 -12.86 8.26 -7.28
N TYR A 16 -11.54 8.42 -7.22
CA TYR A 16 -10.85 9.00 -6.06
C TYR A 16 -10.77 10.54 -6.10
N ALA A 17 -11.47 11.16 -7.06
CA ALA A 17 -11.48 12.61 -7.28
C ALA A 17 -10.07 13.22 -7.32
N ILE A 18 -9.15 12.54 -8.03
CA ILE A 18 -7.76 12.97 -8.18
C ILE A 18 -7.70 13.93 -9.36
N ASP A 19 -7.26 15.15 -9.09
CA ASP A 19 -6.84 16.10 -10.12
C ASP A 19 -5.39 15.79 -10.49
N MET A 20 -5.19 15.23 -11.69
CA MET A 20 -3.86 14.87 -12.20
C MET A 20 -2.98 16.09 -12.49
N ASP A 21 -3.57 17.21 -12.93
CA ASP A 21 -2.80 18.43 -13.21
C ASP A 21 -2.33 19.07 -11.91
N TYR A 22 -3.14 18.97 -10.85
CA TYR A 22 -2.73 19.40 -9.51
C TYR A 22 -1.67 18.46 -8.93
N LEU A 23 -1.87 17.14 -9.01
CA LEU A 23 -0.95 16.14 -8.49
C LEU A 23 0.45 16.27 -9.11
N LYS A 24 0.53 16.47 -10.43
CA LYS A 24 1.79 16.64 -11.17
C LYS A 24 2.63 17.84 -10.70
N LYS A 25 2.03 18.87 -10.09
CA LYS A 25 2.77 20.01 -9.54
C LYS A 25 3.65 19.66 -8.34
N GLY A 26 3.39 18.53 -7.69
CA GLY A 26 4.21 18.01 -6.59
C GLY A 26 5.39 17.14 -7.05
N CYS A 27 5.49 16.88 -8.35
CA CYS A 27 6.50 16.02 -8.92
C CYS A 27 7.73 16.82 -9.34
N ASP A 28 8.90 16.26 -9.11
CA ASP A 28 10.16 16.87 -9.58
C ASP A 28 10.26 16.78 -11.12
N GLU A 29 9.66 15.75 -11.73
CA GLU A 29 9.65 15.53 -13.19
C GLU A 29 8.23 15.24 -13.73
N PRO A 30 7.39 16.28 -13.91
CA PRO A 30 5.98 16.12 -14.27
C PRO A 30 5.73 15.52 -15.67
N GLU A 31 6.69 15.61 -16.58
CA GLU A 31 6.58 15.09 -17.96
C GLU A 31 6.53 13.56 -18.02
N HIS A 32 7.14 12.86 -17.05
CA HIS A 32 7.12 11.40 -16.98
C HIS A 32 5.74 10.81 -16.63
N TRP A 33 4.84 11.64 -16.10
CA TRP A 33 3.50 11.24 -15.71
C TRP A 33 2.50 11.23 -16.86
N ASP A 34 2.84 11.79 -18.02
CA ASP A 34 1.98 11.74 -19.21
C ASP A 34 2.00 10.38 -19.90
N THR A 35 3.07 9.60 -19.68
CA THR A 35 3.24 8.24 -20.21
C THR A 35 2.99 7.16 -19.18
N ASP A 36 3.01 7.52 -17.89
CA ASP A 36 2.99 6.58 -16.78
C ASP A 36 1.63 6.54 -16.08
N ILE A 37 0.94 5.42 -16.26
CA ILE A 37 -0.49 5.24 -15.98
C ILE A 37 -0.79 4.55 -14.64
N LEU A 38 0.18 4.40 -13.75
CA LEU A 38 0.01 3.73 -12.44
C LEU A 38 0.44 4.64 -11.29
N PHE A 39 0.00 4.38 -10.06
CA PHE A 39 0.37 5.15 -8.85
C PHE A 39 1.39 4.44 -7.94
N VAL A 40 1.96 3.32 -8.36
CA VAL A 40 2.63 2.35 -7.46
C VAL A 40 3.78 2.96 -6.65
N ASP A 41 4.43 3.96 -7.21
CA ASP A 41 5.58 4.68 -6.69
C ASP A 41 5.31 6.18 -6.44
N LYS A 42 4.03 6.61 -6.45
CA LYS A 42 3.64 8.02 -6.51
C LYS A 42 3.12 8.60 -5.19
N TRP A 43 3.24 7.86 -4.09
CA TRP A 43 2.69 8.29 -2.80
C TRP A 43 3.25 9.63 -2.30
N ASP A 44 4.50 9.97 -2.65
CA ASP A 44 5.15 11.22 -2.22
C ASP A 44 4.52 12.45 -2.88
N ALA A 45 4.12 12.35 -4.15
CA ALA A 45 3.40 13.40 -4.85
C ALA A 45 2.02 13.62 -4.21
N PHE A 46 1.34 12.54 -3.80
CA PHE A 46 0.09 12.65 -3.03
C PHE A 46 0.33 13.32 -1.68
N ASP A 47 1.41 12.95 -0.98
CA ASP A 47 1.77 13.57 0.30
C ASP A 47 2.00 15.08 0.16
N LYS A 48 2.71 15.51 -0.90
CA LYS A 48 3.00 16.92 -1.18
C LYS A 48 1.76 17.73 -1.56
N GLN A 49 0.84 17.17 -2.35
CA GLN A 49 -0.29 17.93 -2.92
C GLN A 49 -1.60 17.75 -2.15
N TYR A 50 -1.82 16.56 -1.59
CA TYR A 50 -3.03 16.17 -0.87
C TYR A 50 -2.75 15.88 0.61
N THR A 51 -1.84 16.63 1.25
CA THR A 51 -1.37 16.36 2.62
C THR A 51 -2.52 16.23 3.63
N ASN A 52 -3.56 17.06 3.50
CA ASN A 52 -4.75 17.03 4.36
C ASN A 52 -5.66 15.79 4.18
N LYS A 53 -5.39 14.97 3.17
CA LYS A 53 -6.05 13.71 2.86
C LYS A 53 -5.15 12.50 3.08
N MET A 54 -3.89 12.74 3.45
CA MET A 54 -2.87 11.70 3.56
C MET A 54 -2.60 11.37 5.03
N TYR A 55 -2.54 10.08 5.30
CA TYR A 55 -2.33 9.47 6.60
C TYR A 55 -1.27 8.38 6.50
N ARG A 56 -0.81 7.87 7.64
CA ARG A 56 0.04 6.67 7.71
C ARG A 56 -0.58 5.64 8.63
N ILE A 57 -0.75 4.43 8.10
CA ILE A 57 -0.94 3.24 8.94
C ILE A 57 0.43 2.85 9.47
N ASN A 58 0.61 2.92 10.78
CA ASN A 58 1.92 2.83 11.41
C ASN A 58 1.88 1.95 12.67
N ARG A 59 3.01 1.33 13.02
CA ARG A 59 3.16 0.61 14.29
C ARG A 59 3.18 1.54 15.51
N PHE A 60 3.45 2.83 15.33
CA PHE A 60 3.44 3.83 16.40
C PHE A 60 2.18 4.70 16.38
N PRO A 61 1.62 5.04 17.56
CA PRO A 61 0.41 5.86 17.68
C PRO A 61 0.63 7.35 17.40
N THR A 62 1.88 7.79 17.32
CA THR A 62 2.25 9.19 17.08
C THR A 62 3.50 9.26 16.21
N LEU A 63 3.79 10.44 15.69
CA LEU A 63 5.04 10.73 14.99
C LEU A 63 6.25 10.45 15.89
N ILE A 64 7.33 9.99 15.26
CA ILE A 64 8.62 9.76 15.91
C ILE A 64 9.24 11.10 16.32
N GLN A 65 9.45 11.28 17.62
CA GLN A 65 10.03 12.52 18.15
C GLN A 65 11.57 12.50 18.22
N ASN A 66 12.18 11.31 18.22
CA ASN A 66 13.63 11.15 18.32
C ASN A 66 14.09 10.00 17.43
N TRP A 67 14.73 10.35 16.32
CA TRP A 67 15.21 9.41 15.32
C TRP A 67 16.36 8.54 15.81
N ASP A 68 17.24 9.03 16.66
CA ASP A 68 18.33 8.23 17.23
C ASP A 68 17.80 7.08 18.11
N LYS A 69 16.73 7.34 18.88
CA LYS A 69 16.03 6.30 19.66
C LYS A 69 15.27 5.34 18.77
N TYR A 70 14.61 5.87 17.74
CA TYR A 70 13.87 5.04 16.77
C TYR A 70 14.80 4.07 16.03
N ASN A 71 15.96 4.54 15.54
CA ASN A 71 16.94 3.71 14.83
C ASN A 71 17.43 2.51 15.68
N GLN A 72 17.43 2.64 17.00
CA GLN A 72 17.77 1.54 17.92
C GLN A 72 16.63 0.52 18.10
N ALA A 73 15.39 0.92 17.87
CA ALA A 73 14.18 0.11 17.99
C ALA A 73 13.55 -0.25 16.62
N GLU A 74 14.25 0.05 15.54
CA GLU A 74 13.79 -0.21 14.19
C GLU A 74 13.71 -1.71 13.92
N ILE A 75 12.59 -2.14 13.35
CA ILE A 75 12.36 -3.54 12.97
C ILE A 75 12.14 -3.53 11.47
N PHE A 76 13.10 -4.10 10.74
CA PHE A 76 13.07 -4.19 9.28
C PHE A 76 13.44 -5.61 8.85
N TYR A 77 12.98 -5.99 7.65
CA TYR A 77 13.27 -7.31 7.09
C TYR A 77 14.72 -7.40 6.63
N LYS A 78 15.43 -8.44 7.06
CA LYS A 78 16.81 -8.74 6.64
C LYS A 78 16.80 -9.91 5.67
N LYS A 79 16.93 -9.61 4.37
CA LYS A 79 16.99 -10.61 3.28
C LYS A 79 18.10 -11.67 3.49
N SER A 80 19.15 -11.34 4.24
CA SER A 80 20.27 -12.25 4.56
C SER A 80 20.02 -13.19 5.75
N LYS A 81 18.95 -13.01 6.52
CA LYS A 81 18.62 -13.84 7.69
C LYS A 81 17.51 -14.83 7.34
N LYS A 82 17.51 -15.99 8.01
CA LYS A 82 16.41 -16.94 7.87
C LYS A 82 15.13 -16.33 8.44
N ILE A 83 14.00 -16.58 7.78
CA ILE A 83 12.69 -16.05 8.19
C ILE A 83 12.37 -16.35 9.68
N LYS A 84 12.70 -17.56 10.14
CA LYS A 84 12.47 -18.02 11.53
C LYS A 84 13.26 -17.24 12.58
N GLU A 85 14.30 -16.52 12.18
CA GLU A 85 15.15 -15.73 13.08
C GLU A 85 14.67 -14.28 13.22
N GLN A 86 13.57 -13.91 12.54
CA GLN A 86 13.06 -12.54 12.44
C GLN A 86 11.66 -12.42 13.06
N GLN A 87 11.46 -13.03 14.23
CA GLN A 87 10.13 -13.15 14.86
C GLN A 87 9.46 -11.80 15.10
N ASP A 88 10.19 -10.80 15.62
CA ASP A 88 9.63 -9.46 15.87
C ASP A 88 9.09 -8.81 14.58
N TYR A 89 9.77 -9.03 13.45
CA TYR A 89 9.31 -8.56 12.14
C TYR A 89 8.06 -9.32 11.70
N LEU A 90 8.05 -10.65 11.83
CA LEU A 90 6.89 -11.48 11.45
C LEU A 90 5.65 -11.16 12.29
N GLU A 91 5.82 -10.80 13.57
CA GLU A 91 4.72 -10.35 14.41
C GLU A 91 4.12 -9.03 13.91
N LEU A 92 4.97 -8.07 13.52
CA LEU A 92 4.50 -6.82 12.90
C LEU A 92 3.85 -7.06 11.54
N GLU A 93 4.49 -7.85 10.68
CA GLU A 93 3.94 -8.27 9.38
C GLU A 93 2.53 -8.83 9.55
N ARG A 94 2.32 -9.73 10.52
CA ARG A 94 1.00 -10.31 10.80
C ARG A 94 -0.05 -9.26 11.15
N LYS A 95 0.30 -8.24 11.94
CA LYS A 95 -0.64 -7.16 12.30
C LYS A 95 -1.07 -6.34 11.08
N PHE A 96 -0.11 -5.95 10.25
CA PHE A 96 -0.39 -5.21 9.01
C PHE A 96 -1.22 -6.06 8.04
N LEU A 97 -0.86 -7.33 7.84
CA LEU A 97 -1.64 -8.26 7.02
C LEU A 97 -3.09 -8.40 7.50
N ASN A 98 -3.32 -8.42 8.82
CA ASN A 98 -4.68 -8.46 9.35
C ASN A 98 -5.46 -7.18 9.06
N VAL A 99 -4.83 -5.98 9.12
CA VAL A 99 -5.48 -4.74 8.69
C VAL A 99 -5.92 -4.83 7.24
N PHE A 100 -5.02 -5.23 6.34
CA PHE A 100 -5.35 -5.37 4.92
C PHE A 100 -6.43 -6.44 4.68
N ARG A 101 -6.40 -7.56 5.40
CA ARG A 101 -7.45 -8.59 5.33
C ARG A 101 -8.80 -8.02 5.73
N ASN A 102 -8.88 -7.28 6.84
CA ASN A 102 -10.11 -6.68 7.30
C ASN A 102 -10.65 -5.66 6.28
N LEU A 103 -9.79 -4.80 5.74
CA LEU A 103 -10.17 -3.85 4.68
C LEU A 103 -10.66 -4.57 3.42
N TRP A 104 -9.97 -5.62 3.00
CA TRP A 104 -10.33 -6.44 1.84
C TRP A 104 -11.71 -7.10 2.00
N THR A 105 -12.08 -7.56 3.19
CA THR A 105 -13.43 -8.10 3.42
C THR A 105 -14.54 -7.06 3.35
N CYS A 106 -14.20 -5.77 3.45
CA CYS A 106 -15.15 -4.65 3.46
C CYS A 106 -15.19 -3.88 2.15
N SER A 107 -14.34 -4.22 1.17
CA SER A 107 -14.24 -3.49 -0.09
C SER A 107 -13.74 -4.38 -1.21
N ARG A 108 -14.32 -4.21 -2.40
CA ARG A 108 -13.63 -4.58 -3.64
C ARG A 108 -12.26 -3.91 -3.66
N THR A 109 -11.25 -4.71 -3.93
CA THR A 109 -9.85 -4.32 -3.80
C THR A 109 -9.14 -4.56 -5.11
N PHE A 110 -8.47 -3.54 -5.61
CA PHE A 110 -7.63 -3.63 -6.79
C PHE A 110 -6.18 -3.37 -6.43
N VAL A 111 -5.28 -3.95 -7.20
CA VAL A 111 -3.85 -3.86 -6.94
C VAL A 111 -3.11 -3.54 -8.23
N GLU A 112 -2.19 -2.59 -8.12
CA GLU A 112 -1.06 -2.40 -9.03
C GLU A 112 0.23 -2.81 -8.31
N SER A 113 1.22 -3.27 -9.07
CA SER A 113 2.43 -3.87 -8.52
C SER A 113 3.61 -3.79 -9.47
N SER A 114 4.81 -3.60 -8.93
CA SER A 114 6.07 -3.69 -9.69
C SER A 114 6.53 -5.14 -9.93
N ILE A 115 5.78 -6.14 -9.46
CA ILE A 115 6.17 -7.58 -9.49
C ILE A 115 6.61 -8.09 -10.87
N SER A 116 6.10 -7.53 -11.95
CA SER A 116 6.45 -7.93 -13.33
C SER A 116 7.80 -7.36 -13.80
N TYR A 117 8.31 -6.33 -13.14
CA TYR A 117 9.60 -5.68 -13.44
C TYR A 117 10.71 -6.10 -12.48
N ASP A 118 10.35 -6.45 -11.25
CA ASP A 118 11.31 -6.93 -10.27
C ASP A 118 11.88 -8.29 -10.65
N THR A 119 13.17 -8.49 -10.34
CA THR A 119 13.92 -9.70 -10.72
C THR A 119 14.50 -10.45 -9.52
N ILE A 120 14.43 -9.87 -8.34
CA ILE A 120 15.00 -10.44 -7.11
C ILE A 120 13.83 -10.84 -6.20
N PHE A 121 13.72 -12.13 -5.90
CA PHE A 121 12.67 -12.69 -5.05
C PHE A 121 13.27 -13.64 -4.00
N PRO A 122 12.53 -13.96 -2.91
CA PRO A 122 12.94 -15.00 -1.97
C PRO A 122 13.19 -16.35 -2.66
N GLU A 123 14.21 -17.09 -2.22
CA GLU A 123 14.52 -18.41 -2.78
C GLU A 123 13.40 -19.44 -2.59
N ASP A 124 12.64 -19.31 -1.50
CA ASP A 124 11.55 -20.21 -1.09
C ASP A 124 10.16 -19.76 -1.58
N ILE A 125 10.10 -18.78 -2.48
CA ILE A 125 8.85 -18.28 -3.04
C ILE A 125 8.13 -19.35 -3.88
N ASP A 126 6.80 -19.34 -3.86
CA ASP A 126 5.99 -20.11 -4.81
C ASP A 126 6.16 -19.54 -6.23
N GLN A 127 7.02 -20.19 -7.01
CA GLN A 127 7.37 -19.79 -8.37
C GLN A 127 6.18 -19.83 -9.35
N ASN A 128 5.24 -20.76 -9.14
CA ASN A 128 4.06 -20.83 -10.00
C ASN A 128 3.15 -19.64 -9.73
N LYS A 129 2.95 -19.32 -8.44
CA LYS A 129 2.15 -18.16 -8.05
C LYS A 129 2.79 -16.84 -8.48
N LEU A 130 4.11 -16.73 -8.36
CA LEU A 130 4.87 -15.58 -8.86
C LEU A 130 4.60 -15.34 -10.34
N LYS A 131 4.80 -16.35 -11.19
CA LYS A 131 4.57 -16.23 -12.64
C LYS A 131 3.13 -15.87 -12.97
N GLU A 132 2.17 -16.53 -12.34
CA GLU A 132 0.74 -16.23 -12.52
C GLU A 132 0.42 -14.76 -12.25
N LEU A 133 0.95 -14.21 -11.14
CA LEU A 133 0.72 -12.81 -10.79
C LEU A 133 1.50 -11.84 -11.67
N GLN A 134 2.72 -12.19 -12.10
CA GLN A 134 3.50 -11.39 -13.05
C GLN A 134 2.79 -11.24 -14.40
N GLU A 135 2.19 -12.32 -14.91
CA GLU A 135 1.41 -12.28 -16.15
C GLU A 135 0.15 -11.43 -16.01
N LYS A 136 -0.56 -11.55 -14.88
CA LYS A 136 -1.80 -10.79 -14.65
C LYS A 136 -1.57 -9.31 -14.39
N LEU A 137 -0.47 -8.92 -13.74
CA LEU A 137 -0.15 -7.55 -13.31
C LEU A 137 0.79 -6.80 -14.27
N PHE A 138 1.14 -7.37 -15.41
CA PHE A 138 1.99 -6.70 -16.40
C PHE A 138 1.27 -5.44 -16.94
N GLU A 139 1.78 -4.26 -16.58
CA GLU A 139 1.25 -2.95 -17.00
C GLU A 139 -0.25 -2.76 -16.70
N SER A 140 -0.75 -3.38 -15.63
CA SER A 140 -2.18 -3.45 -15.38
C SER A 140 -2.55 -3.29 -13.90
N ILE A 141 -3.84 -3.01 -13.68
CA ILE A 141 -4.49 -3.03 -12.38
C ILE A 141 -5.40 -4.25 -12.34
N MET A 142 -5.27 -5.09 -11.30
CA MET A 142 -6.05 -6.32 -11.14
C MET A 142 -7.00 -6.21 -9.95
N GLU A 143 -8.25 -6.63 -10.11
CA GLU A 143 -9.13 -6.94 -8.97
C GLU A 143 -8.65 -8.20 -8.26
N VAL A 144 -8.42 -8.12 -6.95
CA VAL A 144 -7.95 -9.26 -6.15
C VAL A 144 -9.13 -9.90 -5.44
N SER A 145 -9.63 -11.00 -6.00
CA SER A 145 -10.77 -11.76 -5.46
C SER A 145 -10.38 -12.87 -4.48
N GLU A 146 -9.09 -13.22 -4.40
CA GLU A 146 -8.59 -14.29 -3.55
C GLU A 146 -7.64 -13.74 -2.48
N LEU A 147 -7.92 -14.02 -1.20
CA LEU A 147 -7.09 -13.53 -0.09
C LEU A 147 -5.63 -13.99 -0.18
N LYS A 148 -5.39 -15.19 -0.71
CA LYS A 148 -4.02 -15.73 -0.88
C LYS A 148 -3.18 -14.88 -1.83
N ASP A 149 -3.80 -14.29 -2.84
CA ASP A 149 -3.14 -13.47 -3.85
C ASP A 149 -2.77 -12.12 -3.24
N LEU A 150 -3.70 -11.52 -2.48
CA LEU A 150 -3.45 -10.30 -1.71
C LEU A 150 -2.31 -10.50 -0.72
N GLU A 151 -2.36 -11.56 0.11
CA GLU A 151 -1.33 -11.82 1.10
C GLU A 151 0.03 -12.12 0.48
N PHE A 152 0.07 -12.77 -0.68
CA PHE A 152 1.32 -13.02 -1.41
C PHE A 152 1.98 -11.69 -1.81
N LEU A 153 1.22 -10.80 -2.44
CA LEU A 153 1.69 -9.48 -2.86
C LEU A 153 2.13 -8.62 -1.67
N LEU A 154 1.31 -8.58 -0.61
CA LEU A 154 1.61 -7.81 0.60
C LEU A 154 2.88 -8.28 1.29
N LYS A 155 3.12 -9.60 1.40
CA LYS A 155 4.34 -10.13 2.02
C LYS A 155 5.57 -9.77 1.21
N LEU A 156 5.49 -9.82 -0.12
CA LEU A 156 6.60 -9.39 -0.98
C LEU A 156 6.86 -7.89 -0.80
N ASN A 157 5.82 -7.06 -0.79
CA ASN A 157 5.97 -5.62 -0.60
C ASN A 157 6.56 -5.28 0.78
N LEU A 158 5.96 -5.78 1.86
CA LEU A 158 6.40 -5.45 3.22
C LEU A 158 7.87 -5.84 3.45
N ARG A 159 8.36 -6.88 2.75
CA ARG A 159 9.74 -7.36 2.79
C ARG A 159 10.66 -6.72 1.75
N ASP A 160 10.20 -5.64 1.13
CA ASP A 160 10.97 -4.81 0.20
C ASP A 160 11.40 -5.58 -1.07
N TYR A 161 10.59 -6.53 -1.56
CA TYR A 161 10.86 -7.22 -2.83
C TYR A 161 10.16 -6.58 -4.02
N ILE A 162 9.02 -5.94 -3.79
CA ILE A 162 8.21 -5.27 -4.80
C ILE A 162 7.57 -4.03 -4.18
N SER A 163 7.04 -3.13 -4.99
CA SER A 163 6.12 -2.08 -4.58
C SER A 163 4.72 -2.43 -5.05
N THR A 164 3.72 -2.07 -4.25
CA THR A 164 2.30 -2.24 -4.57
C THR A 164 1.52 -1.01 -4.15
N CYS A 165 0.39 -0.81 -4.80
CA CYS A 165 -0.60 0.17 -4.38
C CYS A 165 -1.98 -0.48 -4.48
N LEU A 166 -2.77 -0.27 -3.43
CA LEU A 166 -4.03 -0.93 -3.18
C LEU A 166 -5.16 0.10 -3.26
N TYR A 167 -6.18 -0.22 -4.04
CA TYR A 167 -7.36 0.59 -4.25
C TYR A 167 -8.56 -0.07 -3.60
N PHE A 168 -9.05 0.48 -2.47
CA PHE A 168 -10.25 0.02 -1.79
C PHE A 168 -11.43 0.89 -2.20
N VAL A 169 -12.10 0.50 -3.29
CA VAL A 169 -13.07 1.37 -3.98
C VAL A 169 -14.31 1.67 -3.16
N ASP A 170 -14.80 0.73 -2.35
CA ASP A 170 -16.01 0.92 -1.53
C ASP A 170 -15.72 1.76 -0.28
N LEU A 171 -14.45 1.83 0.12
CA LEU A 171 -13.98 2.63 1.25
C LEU A 171 -13.35 3.95 0.81
N ASN A 172 -13.21 4.22 -0.50
CA ASN A 172 -12.55 5.40 -1.06
C ASN A 172 -11.12 5.61 -0.51
N LEU A 173 -10.34 4.52 -0.41
CA LEU A 173 -8.96 4.53 0.09
C LEU A 173 -7.96 4.13 -0.99
N ILE A 174 -6.80 4.78 -1.01
CA ILE A 174 -5.61 4.27 -1.69
C ILE A 174 -4.53 4.05 -0.64
N ILE A 175 -3.92 2.87 -0.62
CA ILE A 175 -2.87 2.54 0.34
C ILE A 175 -1.63 2.05 -0.41
N TRP A 176 -0.48 2.60 -0.05
CA TRP A 176 0.83 2.13 -0.49
C TRP A 176 1.45 1.34 0.67
N PRO A 177 1.43 0.01 0.66
CA PRO A 177 2.14 -0.76 1.67
C PRO A 177 3.65 -0.46 1.55
N GLY A 178 4.29 -0.33 2.71
CA GLY A 178 5.73 -0.05 2.81
C GLY A 178 6.17 -0.08 4.27
N ASP A 179 7.32 -0.70 4.53
CA ASP A 179 8.07 -0.85 5.79
C ASP A 179 7.35 -0.48 7.11
N PHE A 180 6.17 -1.07 7.35
CA PHE A 180 5.30 -0.79 8.49
C PHE A 180 4.95 0.68 8.75
N ALA A 181 4.97 1.49 7.69
CA ALA A 181 4.55 2.87 7.65
C ALA A 181 3.86 3.12 6.30
N CYS A 182 2.64 2.62 6.14
CA CYS A 182 1.94 2.60 4.85
C CYS A 182 1.23 3.95 4.60
N PRO A 183 1.69 4.78 3.64
CA PRO A 183 0.95 5.97 3.25
C PRO A 183 -0.45 5.59 2.78
N THR A 184 -1.43 6.40 3.18
CA THR A 184 -2.85 6.13 2.94
C THR A 184 -3.55 7.42 2.55
N TYR A 185 -4.08 7.46 1.34
CA TYR A 185 -4.93 8.54 0.86
C TYR A 185 -6.40 8.23 1.17
N LEU A 186 -7.09 9.18 1.79
CA LEU A 186 -8.53 9.18 1.98
C LEU A 186 -9.16 10.22 1.04
N THR A 187 -9.99 9.80 0.08
CA THR A 187 -10.68 10.76 -0.81
C THR A 187 -11.50 11.77 -0.01
N ASP A 188 -12.17 11.26 1.03
CA ASP A 188 -12.95 12.00 1.99
C ASP A 188 -12.83 11.38 3.40
N GLN A 189 -13.28 12.10 4.42
CA GLN A 189 -13.11 11.71 5.82
C GLN A 189 -14.15 10.67 6.31
N SER A 190 -15.10 10.24 5.46
CA SER A 190 -16.22 9.39 5.89
C SER A 190 -15.78 8.04 6.45
N ASN A 191 -14.70 7.47 5.91
CA ASN A 191 -14.17 6.17 6.31
C ASN A 191 -12.97 6.26 7.26
N ARG A 192 -12.57 7.46 7.70
CA ARG A 192 -11.41 7.64 8.59
C ARG A 192 -11.57 6.89 9.90
N GLU A 193 -12.69 7.11 10.61
CA GLU A 193 -12.94 6.49 11.92
C GLU A 193 -13.04 4.96 11.81
N PHE A 194 -13.58 4.48 10.69
CA PHE A 194 -13.64 3.05 10.41
C PHE A 194 -12.25 2.44 10.19
N LEU A 195 -11.41 3.09 9.38
CA LEU A 195 -10.03 2.67 9.16
C LEU A 195 -9.22 2.71 10.46
N GLU A 196 -9.36 3.78 11.25
CA GLU A 196 -8.71 3.92 12.55
C GLU A 196 -9.13 2.80 13.52
N LYS A 197 -10.41 2.42 13.53
CA LYS A 197 -10.91 1.29 14.32
C LYS A 197 -10.30 -0.04 13.89
N ILE A 198 -10.19 -0.31 12.58
CA ILE A 198 -9.53 -1.52 12.07
C ILE A 198 -8.07 -1.55 12.51
N CYS A 199 -7.36 -0.44 12.37
CA CYS A 199 -5.96 -0.32 12.78
C CYS A 199 -5.79 -0.65 14.27
N ASN A 200 -6.57 0.03 15.12
CA ASN A 200 -6.45 -0.09 16.57
C ASN A 200 -6.74 -1.51 17.09
N VAL A 201 -7.69 -2.23 16.48
CA VAL A 201 -7.99 -3.64 16.86
C VAL A 201 -6.80 -4.55 16.59
N GLU A 202 -6.05 -4.30 15.52
CA GLU A 202 -4.85 -5.09 15.17
C GLU A 202 -3.58 -4.59 15.88
N GLY A 203 -3.69 -3.54 16.70
CA GLY A 203 -2.57 -2.95 17.42
C GLY A 203 -1.58 -2.21 16.52
N VAL A 204 -2.10 -1.59 15.45
CA VAL A 204 -1.45 -0.55 14.65
C VAL A 204 -2.30 0.71 14.69
N TYR A 205 -1.84 1.81 14.12
CA TYR A 205 -2.44 3.12 14.31
C TYR A 205 -2.54 3.89 13.01
N LEU A 206 -3.57 4.73 12.90
CA LEU A 206 -3.72 5.68 11.80
C LEU A 206 -3.28 7.06 12.29
N CYS A 207 -2.18 7.58 11.73
CA CYS A 207 -1.62 8.87 12.11
C CYS A 207 -1.76 9.87 10.95
N PRO A 208 -2.14 11.14 11.20
CA PRO A 208 -1.98 12.18 10.20
C PRO A 208 -0.48 12.39 9.89
N LEU A 209 -0.18 12.81 8.66
CA LEU A 209 1.19 13.09 8.23
C LEU A 209 1.74 14.40 8.79
N ASP A 210 0.87 15.38 9.00
CA ASP A 210 1.19 16.65 9.63
C ASP A 210 0.63 16.72 11.05
N SER A 211 1.44 17.29 11.97
CA SER A 211 1.03 17.72 13.31
C SER A 211 0.64 19.19 13.33
#